data_AF-A0A3N5QUL9-F1
#
_entry.id   AF-A0A3N5QUL9-F1
#
_cell.length_a   1.000
_cell.length_b   1.000
_cell.length_c   1.000
_cell.angle_alpha   90.00
_cell.angle_beta   90.00
_cell.angle_gamma   90.00
#
_symmetry.space_group_name_H-M   'P 1'
#
loop_
_entity.id
_entity.type
_entity.pdbx_description
1 polymer ?
#
loop_
_entity_poly.entity_id
_entity_poly.type
_entity_poly.pdbx_seq_one_letter_code
_entity_poly.pdbx_strand_id
1 'polypeptide(L)' 'MKQPSYVKNRKLINWVNDNIALCKPKDVHWCDGSDKEYDILCERLIKSNTFIKLNSKKRPNSYLAWSDP' A
#
# COMPACT_ATOMS: atom_id res chain seq x y z
N MET A 1 -14.82 1.94 -11.27
CA MET A 1 -13.79 2.28 -10.26
C MET A 1 -13.89 3.76 -9.95
N LYS A 2 -13.68 4.20 -8.71
CA LYS A 2 -13.65 5.63 -8.36
C LYS A 2 -12.20 6.04 -8.19
N GLN A 3 -11.53 6.47 -9.27
CA GLN A 3 -10.23 7.12 -9.12
C GLN A 3 -10.40 8.42 -8.32
N PRO A 4 -9.41 8.82 -7.50
CA PRO A 4 -9.46 10.08 -6.77
C PRO A 4 -9.54 11.29 -7.71
N SER A 5 -10.12 12.39 -7.24
CA SER A 5 -10.30 13.63 -8.02
C SER A 5 -8.97 14.29 -8.43
N TYR A 6 -7.89 14.00 -7.72
CA TYR A 6 -6.54 14.47 -8.05
C TYR A 6 -5.90 13.69 -9.22
N VAL A 7 -6.42 12.51 -9.58
CA VAL A 7 -5.92 11.71 -10.70
C VAL A 7 -6.64 12.12 -11.99
N LYS A 8 -5.97 12.95 -12.81
CA LYS A 8 -6.56 13.52 -14.04
C LYS A 8 -5.95 12.99 -15.34
N ASN A 9 -4.81 12.28 -15.27
CA ASN A 9 -4.12 11.79 -16.46
C ASN A 9 -4.90 10.62 -17.09
N ARG A 10 -5.49 10.85 -18.27
CA ARG A 10 -6.31 9.85 -18.97
C ARG A 10 -5.53 8.60 -19.39
N LYS A 11 -4.26 8.75 -19.80
CA LYS A 11 -3.43 7.60 -20.18
C LYS A 11 -3.18 6.68 -18.98
N LEU A 12 -2.90 7.27 -17.82
CA LEU A 12 -2.74 6.53 -16.57
C LEU A 12 -4.03 5.80 -16.18
N ILE A 13 -5.17 6.47 -16.23
CA ILE A 13 -6.47 5.87 -15.86
C ILE A 13 -6.79 4.68 -16.75
N ASN A 14 -6.60 4.81 -18.07
CA ASN A 14 -6.84 3.72 -19.01
C ASN A 14 -5.91 2.53 -18.74
N TRP A 15 -4.62 2.80 -18.56
CA TRP A 15 -3.65 1.76 -18.22
C TRP A 15 -4.00 1.02 -16.93
N VAL A 16 -4.44 1.73 -15.88
CA VAL A 16 -4.90 1.09 -14.63
C VAL A 16 -6.13 0.20 -14.88
N ASN A 17 -7.10 0.66 -15.68
CA ASN A 17 -8.26 -0.16 -16.03
C ASN A 17 -7.87 -1.43 -16.79
N ASP A 18 -6.91 -1.35 -17.72
CA ASP A 18 -6.40 -2.51 -18.45
C ASP A 18 -5.76 -3.53 -17.51
N ASN A 19 -4.97 -3.06 -16.52
CA ASN A 19 -4.36 -3.94 -15.52
C ASN A 19 -5.40 -4.58 -14.58
N ILE A 20 -6.47 -3.86 -14.23
CA ILE A 20 -7.57 -4.43 -13.44
C ILE A 20 -8.28 -5.54 -14.21
N ALA A 21 -8.55 -5.32 -15.50
CA ALA A 21 -9.18 -6.32 -16.35
C ALA A 21 -8.34 -7.61 -16.48
N LEU A 22 -7.02 -7.45 -16.52
CA LEU A 22 -6.07 -8.57 -16.61
C LEU A 22 -5.89 -9.29 -15.27
N CYS A 23 -5.48 -8.57 -14.22
CA CYS A 23 -5.07 -9.14 -12.94
C CYS A 23 -6.26 -9.50 -12.03
N LYS A 24 -7.45 -8.92 -12.29
CA LYS A 24 -8.69 -9.13 -11.52
C LYS A 24 -8.47 -9.02 -10.00
N PRO A 25 -7.86 -7.92 -9.51
CA PRO A 25 -7.60 -7.76 -8.08
C PRO A 25 -8.91 -7.67 -7.31
N LYS A 26 -8.88 -8.07 -6.04
CA LYS A 26 -10.03 -7.91 -5.13
C LYS A 26 -10.41 -6.44 -4.94
N ASP A 27 -9.40 -5.59 -4.72
CA ASP A 27 -9.55 -4.16 -4.45
C ASP A 27 -8.40 -3.38 -5.09
N VAL A 28 -8.62 -2.09 -5.38
CA VAL A 28 -7.61 -1.15 -5.89
C VAL A 28 -7.49 0.02 -4.94
N HIS A 29 -6.28 0.25 -4.43
CA HIS A 29 -5.96 1.37 -3.55
C HIS A 29 -5.05 2.38 -4.27
N TRP A 30 -5.43 3.65 -4.28
CA TRP A 30 -4.61 4.73 -4.83
C TRP A 30 -3.80 5.36 -3.72
N CYS A 31 -2.48 5.16 -3.73
CA CYS A 31 -1.62 5.69 -2.68
C CYS A 31 -1.55 7.22 -2.72
N ASP A 32 -1.79 7.87 -1.57
CA ASP A 32 -1.70 9.33 -1.40
C ASP A 32 -0.38 9.79 -0.76
N GLY A 33 0.39 8.87 -0.18
CA GLY A 33 1.69 9.14 0.43
C GLY A 33 1.64 9.85 1.78
N SER A 34 0.46 9.95 2.41
CA SER A 34 0.32 10.57 3.72
C SER A 34 0.86 9.70 4.87
N ASP A 35 1.23 10.32 5.99
CA ASP A 35 1.65 9.59 7.21
C ASP A 35 0.56 8.64 7.70
N LYS A 36 -0.71 9.05 7.57
CA LYS A 36 -1.86 8.21 7.93
C LYS A 36 -1.96 6.97 7.04
N GLU A 37 -1.71 7.12 5.74
CA GLU A 37 -1.67 5.98 4.83
C GLU A 37 -0.52 5.03 5.20
N TYR A 38 0.66 5.59 5.48
CA TYR A 38 1.81 4.82 5.94
C TYR A 38 1.46 3.98 7.18
N ASP A 39 0.88 4.60 8.21
CA ASP A 39 0.50 3.91 9.44
C ASP A 39 -0.50 2.77 9.18
N ILE A 40 -1.53 3.02 8.35
CA ILE A 40 -2.53 2.00 8.00
C ILE A 40 -1.90 0.81 7.26
N LEU A 41 -0.97 1.06 6.34
CA LEU A 41 -0.29 0.01 5.59
C LEU A 41 0.66 -0.79 6.49
N CYS A 42 1.43 -0.12 7.36
CA CYS A 42 2.28 -0.79 8.35
C CYS A 42 1.46 -1.66 9.32
N GLU A 43 0.33 -1.14 9.82
CA GLU A 43 -0.57 -1.93 10.67
C GLU A 43 -1.12 -3.16 9.94
N ARG A 44 -1.48 -3.05 8.67
CA ARG A 44 -1.91 -4.19 7.86
C ARG A 44 -0.83 -5.26 7.75
N LEU A 45 0.43 -4.86 7.54
CA LEU A 45 1.56 -5.77 7.42
C LEU A 45 1.93 -6.44 8.75
N ILE A 46 1.72 -5.75 9.88
CA ILE A 46 1.87 -6.36 11.21
C ILE A 46 0.76 -7.40 11.42
N LYS A 47 -0.49 -7.06 11.08
CA LYS A 47 -1.63 -7.98 11.19
C LYS A 47 -1.47 -9.22 10.31
N SER A 48 -0.78 -9.13 9.18
CA SER A 48 -0.47 -10.28 8.31
C SER A 48 0.79 -11.06 8.71
N ASN A 49 1.43 -10.72 9.85
CA ASN A 49 2.72 -11.28 10.28
C ASN A 49 3.88 -11.06 9.29
N THR A 50 3.72 -10.16 8.32
CA THR A 50 4.80 -9.78 7.40
C THR A 50 5.80 -8.85 8.09
N PHE A 51 5.30 -7.95 8.94
CA PHE A 51 6.11 -7.01 9.72
C PHE A 51 6.10 -7.32 11.21
N ILE A 52 7.27 -7.17 11.83
CA ILE A 52 7.44 -7.16 13.28
C ILE A 52 7.88 -5.75 13.69
N LYS A 53 7.13 -5.10 14.59
CA LYS A 53 7.48 -3.77 15.08
C LYS A 53 8.74 -3.84 15.95
N LEU A 54 9.74 -3.01 15.63
CA LEU A 54 10.98 -2.95 16.39
C LEU A 54 10.81 -2.15 17.69
N ASN A 55 11.77 -2.30 18.60
CA ASN A 55 11.81 -1.54 19.83
C ASN A 55 11.87 -0.03 19.55
N SER A 56 10.78 0.67 19.86
CA SER A 56 10.62 2.09 19.50
C SER A 56 11.55 3.04 20.25
N LYS A 57 12.14 2.64 21.39
CA LYS A 57 13.15 3.45 22.08
C LYS A 57 14.49 3.45 21.35
N LYS A 58 14.83 2.34 20.68
CA LYS A 58 16.08 2.19 19.93
C LYS A 58 15.93 2.54 18.46
N ARG A 59 14.79 2.19 17.86
CA ARG A 59 14.48 2.35 16.45
C ARG A 59 13.00 2.75 16.31
N PRO A 60 12.68 4.03 16.50
CA PRO A 60 11.31 4.53 16.33
C PRO A 60 10.84 4.30 14.89
N ASN A 61 9.54 4.05 14.75
CA ASN A 61 8.87 3.82 13.46
C ASN A 61 9.60 2.84 12.51
N SER A 62 10.15 1.75 13.07
CA SER A 62 10.93 0.76 12.30
C SER A 62 10.34 -0.63 12.42
N TYR A 63 10.44 -1.41 11.34
CA TYR A 63 9.85 -2.74 11.22
C TYR A 63 10.87 -3.73 10.65
N LEU A 64 10.76 -4.99 11.06
CA LEU A 64 11.53 -6.11 10.51
C LEU A 64 10.61 -6.94 9.62
N ALA A 65 11.11 -7.31 8.44
CA ALA A 65 10.49 -8.26 7.53
C ALA A 65 11.50 -9.36 7.19
N TRP A 66 11.04 -10.59 7.12
CA TRP A 66 11.80 -11.72 6.60
C TRP A 66 11.11 -12.21 5.34
N SER A 67 11.82 -12.17 4.21
CA SER A 67 11.35 -12.74 2.95
C SER A 67 11.53 -14.25 2.96
N ASP A 68 11.01 -14.89 1.91
CA ASP A 68 11.45 -16.23 1.54
C ASP A 68 13.00 -16.24 1.35
N PRO A 69 13.72 -17.29 1.80
CA PRO A 69 15.17 -17.41 1.65
C PRO A 69 15.66 -17.41 0.20
#